data_AF-A0A8T5TP15-F1
#
_entry.id   AF-A0A8T5TP15-F1
#
_cell.length_a   1.000
_cell.length_b   1.000
_cell.length_c   1.000
_cell.angle_alpha   90.00
_cell.angle_beta   90.00
_cell.angle_gamma   90.00
#
_symmetry.space_group_name_H-M   'P 1'
#
loop_
_entity.id
_entity.type
_entity.pdbx_description
1 polymer ?
#
loop_
_entity_poly.entity_id
_entity_poly.type
_entity_poly.pdbx_seq_one_letter_code
_entity_poly.pdbx_strand_id
1 'polypeptide(L)'
;MTLKRKNLIILFIIIISILIVLLAPFGYHVDLGPGPNSITAMLWEYSTYYSFRYLVALQYYIQFYIFRIVILYAIIRFLGEKLSRKWLIILGVIGELIPLILSIPASLILNSDGENFSPIIISIPFLLLFVIVVAFIYPKLYMEPEKS
;
A
#
# COMPACT_ATOMS: atom_id res chain seq x y z
N MET A 1 1.01 -31.44 -6.74
CA MET A 1 2.04 -30.35 -6.81
C MET A 1 3.24 -30.72 -5.95
N THR A 2 4.47 -30.64 -6.44
CA THR A 2 5.67 -30.97 -5.63
C THR A 2 5.91 -29.92 -4.54
N LEU A 3 6.34 -30.34 -3.33
CA LEU A 3 6.61 -29.47 -2.18
C LEU A 3 7.56 -28.31 -2.53
N LYS A 4 8.55 -28.57 -3.41
CA LYS A 4 9.49 -27.56 -3.92
C LYS A 4 8.80 -26.46 -4.74
N ARG A 5 7.84 -26.82 -5.61
CA ARG A 5 7.09 -25.87 -6.43
C ARG A 5 6.20 -24.97 -5.58
N LYS A 6 5.56 -25.52 -4.54
CA LYS A 6 4.73 -24.74 -3.59
C LYS A 6 5.56 -23.67 -2.88
N ASN A 7 6.71 -24.05 -2.34
CA ASN A 7 7.58 -23.12 -1.61
C ASN A 7 8.11 -22.01 -2.52
N LEU A 8 8.42 -22.32 -3.78
CA LEU A 8 8.84 -21.33 -4.78
C LEU A 8 7.74 -20.31 -5.10
N ILE A 9 6.48 -20.75 -5.26
CA ILE A 9 5.36 -19.82 -5.52
C ILE A 9 5.13 -18.91 -4.31
N ILE A 10 5.13 -19.46 -3.09
CA ILE A 10 4.95 -18.66 -1.87
C ILE A 10 6.08 -17.62 -1.76
N LEU A 11 7.34 -18.04 -1.95
CA LEU A 11 8.48 -17.13 -1.93
C LEU A 11 8.34 -16.02 -2.96
N PHE A 12 7.92 -16.34 -4.18
CA PHE A 12 7.71 -15.38 -5.26
C PHE A 12 6.62 -14.37 -4.91
N ILE A 13 5.48 -14.82 -4.37
CA ILE A 13 4.40 -13.92 -3.92
C ILE A 13 4.90 -13.00 -2.80
N ILE A 14 5.71 -13.51 -1.86
CA ILE A 14 6.28 -12.69 -0.78
C ILE A 14 7.20 -11.60 -1.35
N ILE A 15 8.10 -11.95 -2.27
CA ILE A 15 9.01 -10.98 -2.91
C ILE A 15 8.22 -9.90 -3.64
N ILE A 16 7.24 -10.28 -4.46
CA ILE A 16 6.36 -9.31 -5.14
C ILE A 16 5.60 -8.44 -4.14
N SER A 17 5.11 -9.05 -3.06
CA SER A 17 4.38 -8.31 -2.01
C SER A 17 5.27 -7.25 -1.37
N ILE A 18 6.52 -7.58 -1.06
CA ILE A 18 7.49 -6.61 -0.51
C ILE A 18 7.68 -5.45 -1.50
N LEU A 19 7.92 -5.76 -2.78
CA LEU A 19 8.14 -4.73 -3.80
C LEU A 19 6.92 -3.82 -3.95
N ILE A 20 5.72 -4.38 -4.07
CA ILE A 20 4.49 -3.61 -4.25
C ILE A 20 4.18 -2.79 -2.99
N VAL A 21 4.21 -3.40 -1.82
CA VAL A 21 3.86 -2.75 -0.56
C VAL A 21 4.82 -1.59 -0.25
N LEU A 22 6.11 -1.71 -0.57
CA LEU A 22 7.09 -0.68 -0.21
C LEU A 22 7.36 0.33 -1.33
N LEU A 23 7.26 -0.06 -2.60
CA LEU A 23 7.70 0.77 -3.72
C LEU A 23 6.54 1.34 -4.55
N ALA A 24 5.34 0.76 -4.51
CA ALA A 24 4.23 1.30 -5.27
C ALA A 24 3.77 2.65 -4.69
N PRO A 25 3.39 3.64 -5.51
CA PRO A 25 2.77 4.87 -5.01
C PRO A 25 1.51 4.53 -4.21
N PHE A 26 1.30 5.21 -3.08
CA PHE A 26 0.10 5.01 -2.25
C PHE A 26 -0.97 6.07 -2.48
N GLY A 27 -0.64 7.26 -2.97
CA GLY A 27 -1.64 8.31 -3.04
C GLY A 27 -1.23 9.52 -3.87
N TYR A 28 -2.24 10.35 -4.13
CA TYR A 28 -2.12 11.70 -4.64
C TYR A 28 -2.26 12.70 -3.49
N HIS A 29 -1.40 13.72 -3.47
CA HIS A 29 -1.62 14.95 -2.72
C HIS A 29 -2.69 15.77 -3.40
N VAL A 30 -3.59 16.31 -2.59
CA VAL A 30 -4.51 17.37 -2.97
C VAL A 30 -4.21 18.56 -2.06
N ASP A 31 -3.60 19.59 -2.66
CA ASP A 31 -3.37 20.86 -1.97
C ASP A 31 -4.64 21.69 -1.99
N LEU A 32 -5.00 22.22 -0.82
CA LEU A 32 -6.16 23.09 -0.63
C LEU A 32 -5.81 24.59 -0.74
N GLY A 33 -4.53 24.91 -0.98
CA GLY A 33 -4.05 26.29 -1.14
C GLY A 33 -4.33 26.87 -2.53
N PRO A 34 -4.27 28.20 -2.70
CA PRO A 34 -4.44 28.85 -3.98
C PRO A 34 -3.22 28.59 -4.89
N GLY A 35 -3.35 27.71 -5.88
CA GLY A 35 -2.30 27.45 -6.86
C GLY A 35 -2.69 26.42 -7.93
N PRO A 36 -2.04 26.43 -9.12
CA PRO A 36 -2.39 25.55 -10.24
C PRO A 36 -1.93 24.09 -10.07
N ASN A 37 -1.19 23.76 -9.02
CA ASN A 37 -0.64 22.41 -8.76
C ASN A 37 -1.51 21.61 -7.78
N SER A 38 -2.81 21.53 -8.06
CA SER A 38 -3.80 21.05 -7.09
C SER A 38 -3.79 19.53 -6.84
N ILE A 39 -3.15 18.72 -7.69
CA ILE A 39 -3.12 17.25 -7.56
C ILE A 39 -1.78 16.67 -8.07
N THR A 40 -0.97 16.07 -7.20
CA THR A 40 0.33 15.45 -7.56
C THR A 40 0.51 14.08 -6.91
N ALA A 41 1.08 13.09 -7.60
CA ALA A 41 1.35 11.78 -6.99
C ALA A 41 2.56 11.84 -6.03
N MET A 42 2.42 11.23 -4.84
CA MET A 42 3.38 11.33 -3.74
C MET A 42 4.82 10.87 -4.06
N LEU A 43 4.99 9.90 -4.97
CA LEU A 43 6.33 9.46 -5.41
C LEU A 43 6.88 10.31 -6.56
N TRP A 44 6.07 11.15 -7.18
CA TRP A 44 6.42 11.91 -8.37
C TRP A 44 6.85 13.34 -8.04
N GLU A 45 6.36 13.93 -6.96
CA GLU A 45 6.74 15.27 -6.53
C GLU A 45 8.23 15.38 -6.15
N TYR A 46 8.80 14.33 -5.54
CA TYR A 46 10.23 14.28 -5.21
C TYR A 46 11.15 14.10 -6.42
N SER A 47 10.60 13.89 -7.62
CA SER A 47 11.41 13.67 -8.83
C SER A 47 12.16 14.91 -9.30
N THR A 48 11.69 16.11 -8.95
CA THR A 48 12.27 17.38 -9.38
C THR A 48 13.47 17.81 -8.52
N TYR A 49 13.58 17.32 -7.28
CA TYR A 49 14.54 17.84 -6.29
C TYR A 49 15.46 16.78 -5.64
N TYR A 50 15.12 15.49 -5.65
CA TYR A 50 15.87 14.48 -4.88
C TYR A 50 16.25 13.23 -5.69
N SER A 51 17.53 12.86 -5.61
CA SER A 51 18.10 11.67 -6.25
C SER A 51 17.56 10.35 -5.67
N PHE A 52 17.10 10.35 -4.41
CA PHE A 52 16.63 9.17 -3.67
C PHE A 52 15.17 9.30 -3.20
N ARG A 53 14.25 9.20 -4.16
CA ARG A 53 12.79 9.40 -3.98
C ARG A 53 12.17 8.62 -2.80
N TYR A 54 12.58 7.36 -2.62
CA TYR A 54 11.97 6.47 -1.62
C TYR A 54 12.39 6.77 -0.18
N LEU A 55 13.63 7.23 0.05
CA LEU A 55 14.10 7.57 1.40
C LEU A 55 13.44 8.86 1.89
N VAL A 56 13.28 9.84 0.99
CA VAL A 56 12.60 11.08 1.30
C VAL A 56 11.11 10.82 1.57
N ALA A 57 10.44 10.05 0.71
CA ALA A 57 9.04 9.66 0.94
C ALA A 57 8.88 8.90 2.27
N LEU A 58 9.81 8.01 2.64
CA LEU A 58 9.79 7.32 3.93
C LEU A 58 9.82 8.29 5.11
N GLN A 59 10.63 9.35 5.05
CA GLN A 59 10.77 10.34 6.11
C GLN A 59 9.46 11.11 6.34
N TYR A 60 8.81 11.57 5.27
CA TYR A 60 7.59 12.40 5.36
C TYR A 60 6.32 11.57 5.60
N TYR A 61 6.31 10.29 5.19
CA TYR A 61 5.11 9.45 5.16
C TYR A 61 5.24 8.19 6.00
N ILE A 62 6.09 8.21 7.01
CA ILE A 62 6.40 7.05 7.84
C ILE A 62 5.15 6.40 8.43
N GLN A 63 4.14 7.21 8.83
CA GLN A 63 2.86 6.68 9.30
C GLN A 63 2.19 5.74 8.28
N PHE A 64 2.19 6.09 7.00
CA PHE A 64 1.57 5.27 5.94
C PHE A 64 2.39 4.00 5.65
N TYR A 65 3.72 4.08 5.77
CA TYR A 65 4.60 2.93 5.65
C TYR A 65 4.40 1.91 6.78
N ILE A 66 4.11 2.34 8.00
CA ILE A 66 3.81 1.43 9.12
C ILE A 66 2.58 0.57 8.78
N PHE A 67 1.51 1.18 8.27
CA PHE A 67 0.31 0.42 7.89
C PHE A 67 0.53 -0.50 6.69
N ARG A 68 1.36 -0.09 5.73
CA ARG A 68 1.81 -0.94 4.64
C ARG A 68 2.51 -2.20 5.14
N ILE A 69 3.37 -2.08 6.15
CA ILE A 69 4.01 -3.26 6.80
C ILE A 69 2.97 -4.17 7.46
N VAL A 70 1.91 -3.62 8.08
CA VAL A 70 0.80 -4.43 8.63
C VAL A 70 0.10 -5.24 7.53
N ILE A 71 -0.13 -4.65 6.35
CA ILE A 71 -0.71 -5.36 5.20
C ILE A 71 0.23 -6.46 4.69
N LEU A 72 1.53 -6.19 4.61
CA LEU A 72 2.51 -7.22 4.23
C LEU A 72 2.49 -8.40 5.21
N TYR A 73 2.44 -8.12 6.50
CA TYR A 73 2.31 -9.15 7.52
C TYR A 73 1.00 -9.94 7.37
N ALA A 74 -0.12 -9.27 7.08
CA ALA A 74 -1.39 -9.94 6.81
C ALA A 74 -1.32 -10.87 5.59
N ILE A 75 -0.65 -10.46 4.51
CA ILE A 75 -0.40 -11.32 3.33
C ILE A 75 0.41 -12.55 3.74
N ILE A 76 1.50 -12.38 4.49
CA ILE A 76 2.32 -13.52 4.95
C ILE A 76 1.49 -14.49 5.81
N ARG A 77 0.64 -13.96 6.70
CA ARG A 77 -0.26 -14.76 7.53
C ARG A 77 -1.32 -15.49 6.70
N PHE A 78 -1.83 -14.87 5.65
CA PHE A 78 -2.75 -15.50 4.70
C PHE A 78 -2.09 -16.64 3.92
N LEU A 79 -0.88 -16.43 3.39
CA LEU A 79 -0.11 -17.47 2.69
C LEU A 79 0.22 -18.66 3.61
N GLY A 80 0.45 -18.40 4.90
CA GLY A 80 0.62 -19.43 5.92
C GLY A 80 -0.68 -20.04 6.44
N GLU A 81 -1.83 -19.78 5.81
CA GLU A 81 -3.17 -20.28 6.19
C GLU A 81 -3.64 -19.86 7.60
N LYS A 82 -3.02 -18.82 8.18
CA LYS A 82 -3.34 -18.29 9.52
C LYS A 82 -4.27 -17.08 9.51
N LEU A 83 -4.71 -16.65 8.32
CA LEU A 83 -5.63 -15.53 8.12
C LEU A 83 -6.65 -15.92 7.06
N SER A 84 -7.93 -15.60 7.28
CA SER A 84 -8.95 -15.90 6.27
C SER A 84 -8.91 -14.88 5.13
N ARG A 85 -9.38 -15.30 3.94
CA ARG A 85 -9.51 -14.43 2.77
C ARG A 85 -10.33 -13.17 3.07
N LYS A 86 -11.43 -13.31 3.82
CA LYS A 86 -12.31 -12.17 4.17
C LYS A 86 -11.54 -11.12 4.98
N TRP A 87 -10.77 -11.57 5.98
CA TRP A 87 -9.94 -10.69 6.81
C TRP A 87 -8.84 -10.01 6.02
N LEU A 88 -8.19 -10.73 5.08
CA LEU A 88 -7.18 -10.13 4.23
C LEU A 88 -7.75 -8.98 3.39
N ILE A 89 -8.91 -9.18 2.77
CA ILE A 89 -9.57 -8.14 1.96
C ILE A 89 -9.98 -6.94 2.83
N ILE A 90 -10.54 -7.17 4.02
CA ILE A 90 -10.91 -6.10 4.96
C ILE A 90 -9.68 -5.27 5.34
N LEU A 91 -8.56 -5.93 5.65
CA LEU A 91 -7.31 -5.24 5.94
C LEU A 91 -6.81 -4.45 4.73
N GLY A 92 -6.92 -4.99 3.52
CA GLY A 92 -6.63 -4.25 2.29
C GLY A 92 -7.45 -2.97 2.13
N VAL A 93 -8.77 -3.05 2.39
CA VAL A 93 -9.66 -1.87 2.33
C VAL A 93 -9.28 -0.84 3.38
N ILE A 94 -9.05 -1.28 4.62
CA ILE A 94 -8.61 -0.39 5.71
C ILE A 94 -7.28 0.27 5.35
N GLY A 95 -6.32 -0.51 4.83
CA GLY A 95 -5.01 -0.03 4.41
C GLY A 95 -5.08 1.10 3.39
N GLU A 96 -6.03 1.05 2.45
CA GLU A 96 -6.24 2.14 1.48
C GLU A 96 -7.01 3.32 2.05
N LEU A 97 -7.86 3.14 3.05
CA LEU A 97 -8.60 4.26 3.63
C LEU A 97 -7.73 5.08 4.60
N ILE A 98 -6.70 4.48 5.18
CA ILE A 98 -5.85 5.13 6.19
C ILE A 98 -5.21 6.45 5.72
N PRO A 99 -4.60 6.55 4.53
CA PRO A 99 -4.05 7.83 4.07
C PRO A 99 -5.09 8.94 4.06
N LEU A 100 -6.31 8.63 3.60
CA LEU A 100 -7.42 9.57 3.60
C LEU A 100 -7.89 9.92 5.03
N ILE A 101 -8.08 8.91 5.88
CA ILE A 101 -8.55 9.08 7.27
C ILE A 101 -7.58 9.93 8.10
N LEU A 102 -6.28 9.78 7.90
CA LEU A 102 -5.28 10.54 8.65
C LEU A 102 -5.03 11.93 8.06
N SER A 103 -5.07 12.05 6.73
CA SER A 103 -4.78 13.33 6.06
C SER A 103 -5.90 14.36 6.19
N ILE A 104 -7.18 13.95 6.19
CA ILE A 104 -8.31 14.88 6.31
C ILE A 104 -8.23 15.68 7.63
N PRO A 105 -8.16 15.06 8.83
CA PRO A 105 -8.06 15.82 10.08
C PRO A 105 -6.78 16.66 10.14
N ALA A 106 -5.66 16.14 9.65
CA ALA A 106 -4.40 16.87 9.63
C ALA A 106 -4.47 18.12 8.72
N SER A 107 -5.22 18.06 7.62
CA SER A 107 -5.43 19.20 6.71
C SER A 107 -6.26 20.33 7.32
N LEU A 108 -7.00 20.07 8.40
CA LEU A 108 -7.79 21.08 9.11
C LEU A 108 -7.00 21.80 10.21
N ILE A 109 -5.77 21.36 10.48
CA ILE A 109 -4.86 21.99 11.44
C ILE A 109 -3.96 22.94 10.65
N LEU A 110 -3.79 24.17 11.14
CA LEU A 110 -2.86 25.12 10.54
C LEU A 110 -1.46 24.98 11.16
N ASN A 111 -0.43 25.15 10.33
CA ASN A 111 0.96 25.27 10.77
C ASN A 111 1.26 26.70 11.27
N SER A 112 2.51 26.96 11.67
CA SER A 112 2.97 28.27 12.14
C SER A 112 2.86 29.38 11.08
N ASP A 113 2.79 29.00 9.82
CA ASP A 113 2.76 29.90 8.66
C ASP A 113 1.32 30.17 8.20
N GLY A 114 0.32 29.60 8.87
CA GLY A 114 -1.10 29.75 8.53
C GLY A 114 -1.56 28.89 7.35
N GLU A 115 -0.73 27.93 6.90
CA GLU A 115 -1.06 26.95 5.89
C GLU A 115 -1.55 25.65 6.51
N ASN A 116 -2.23 24.81 5.73
CA ASN A 116 -2.66 23.50 6.20
C ASN A 116 -1.45 22.63 6.56
N PHE A 117 -1.50 21.99 7.72
CA PHE A 117 -0.42 21.17 8.27
C PHE A 117 -0.09 19.95 7.40
N SER A 118 -1.07 19.42 6.65
CA SER A 118 -0.88 18.34 5.70
C SER A 118 -1.80 18.52 4.48
N PRO A 119 -1.36 18.11 3.27
CA PRO A 119 -2.26 17.95 2.14
C PRO A 119 -3.26 16.81 2.41
N ILE A 120 -4.40 16.81 1.70
CA ILE A 120 -5.30 15.66 1.67
C ILE A 120 -4.68 14.59 0.79
N ILE A 121 -4.68 13.35 1.27
CA ILE A 121 -4.08 12.22 0.57
C ILE A 121 -5.18 11.28 0.09
N ILE A 122 -5.36 11.23 -1.22
CA ILE A 122 -6.28 10.30 -1.86
C ILE A 122 -5.50 9.05 -2.26
N SER A 123 -5.85 7.91 -1.67
CA SER A 123 -5.13 6.67 -1.94
C SER A 123 -5.38 6.17 -3.36
N ILE A 124 -4.30 5.68 -3.99
CA ILE A 124 -4.38 4.91 -5.22
C ILE A 124 -4.66 3.47 -4.80
N PRO A 125 -5.75 2.82 -5.26
CA PRO A 125 -6.20 1.53 -4.76
C PRO A 125 -5.32 0.34 -5.21
N PHE A 126 -4.04 0.57 -5.48
CA PHE A 126 -3.12 -0.41 -6.00
C PHE A 126 -2.82 -1.52 -4.98
N LEU A 127 -2.70 -1.17 -3.70
CA LEU A 127 -2.46 -2.14 -2.64
C LEU A 127 -3.70 -3.01 -2.43
N LEU A 128 -4.90 -2.43 -2.45
CA LEU A 128 -6.14 -3.19 -2.38
C LEU A 128 -6.31 -4.12 -3.59
N LEU A 129 -6.07 -3.63 -4.81
CA LEU A 129 -6.12 -4.47 -6.01
C LEU A 129 -5.14 -5.64 -5.92
N PHE A 130 -3.91 -5.38 -5.46
CA PHE A 130 -2.93 -6.44 -5.24
C PHE A 130 -3.38 -7.44 -4.17
N VAL A 131 -3.92 -6.97 -3.05
CA VAL A 131 -4.47 -7.82 -1.99
C VAL A 131 -5.57 -8.71 -2.53
N ILE A 132 -6.51 -8.16 -3.32
CA ILE A 132 -7.58 -8.92 -3.97
C ILE A 132 -6.97 -10.00 -4.88
N VAL A 133 -6.02 -9.63 -5.72
CA VAL A 133 -5.31 -10.56 -6.61
C VAL A 133 -4.71 -11.72 -5.80
N VAL A 134 -3.97 -11.44 -4.72
CA VAL A 134 -3.40 -12.48 -3.85
C VAL A 134 -4.49 -13.34 -3.21
N ALA A 135 -5.56 -12.73 -2.69
CA ALA A 135 -6.67 -13.42 -2.03
C ALA A 135 -7.39 -14.43 -2.93
N PHE A 136 -7.43 -14.19 -4.25
CA PHE A 136 -8.16 -15.03 -5.21
C PHE A 136 -7.25 -15.93 -6.07
N ILE A 137 -6.03 -15.49 -6.39
CA ILE A 137 -5.11 -16.27 -7.21
C ILE A 137 -4.41 -17.34 -6.37
N TYR A 138 -3.95 -17.02 -5.15
CA TYR A 138 -3.23 -18.00 -4.32
C TYR A 138 -4.04 -19.27 -4.07
N PRO A 139 -5.34 -19.21 -3.67
CA PRO A 139 -6.15 -20.42 -3.51
C PRO A 139 -6.31 -21.21 -4.80
N LYS A 140 -6.39 -20.56 -5.98
CA LYS A 140 -6.50 -21.28 -7.26
C LYS A 140 -5.20 -22.00 -7.63
N LEU A 141 -4.05 -21.37 -7.41
CA LEU A 141 -2.74 -21.99 -7.61
C LEU A 141 -2.47 -23.15 -6.63
N TYR A 142 -3.23 -23.19 -5.53
CA TYR A 142 -3.06 -24.16 -4.45
C TYR A 142 -4.12 -25.27 -4.42
N MET A 143 -5.34 -25.00 -4.92
CA MET A 143 -6.50 -25.91 -4.86
C MET A 143 -6.91 -26.50 -6.21
N GLU A 144 -6.19 -26.27 -7.30
CA GLU A 144 -6.41 -27.06 -8.52
C GLU A 144 -6.02 -28.52 -8.26
N PRO A 145 -6.97 -29.49 -8.33
CA PRO A 145 -6.59 -30.89 -8.35
C PRO A 145 -5.75 -31.11 -9.61
N GLU A 146 -4.62 -31.79 -9.46
CA GLU A 146 -3.92 -32.36 -10.61
C GLU A 146 -4.95 -33.18 -11.39
N LYS A 147 -5.38 -32.69 -12.55
CA LYS A 147 -6.07 -33.53 -13.52
C LYS A 147 -5.04 -34.55 -13.97
N SER A 148 -5.11 -35.72 -13.34
CA SER A 148 -4.46 -36.97 -13.74
C SER A 148 -4.90 -37.38 -15.14
#